data_AF-A0A7X7FQS4-F1
#
_entry.id   AF-A0A7X7FQS4-F1
#
_cell.length_a   1.000
_cell.length_b   1.000
_cell.length_c   1.000
_cell.angle_alpha   90.00
_cell.angle_beta   90.00
_cell.angle_gamma   90.00
#
_symmetry.space_group_name_H-M   'P 1'
#
loop_
_entity.id
_entity.type
_entity.pdbx_description
1 polymer ?
#
loop_
_entity_poly.entity_id
_entity_poly.type
_entity_poly.pdbx_seq_one_letter_code
_entity_poly.pdbx_strand_id
1 'polypeptide(L)'
;NHELAQLQNHEITKGGRMVTDDFERGVAEVLNSNDVDEVLIAIDDFIASYPLAARTPNGIFFSHSLPNVSHMDEFDPSLVHEPADSLDLSEGGMVYQMVWGRRHTPALLERLGHAFDVQHFITGHQPQEFGYEVRFDRMIILASDHNHGVFLPVDCRKHYTIEDLVQRIRPFAGVI
;
A
#
# COMPACT_ATOMS: atom_id res chain seq x y z
N ASN A 1 -3.37 2.15 4.07
CA ASN A 1 -4.32 1.60 5.08
C ASN A 1 -4.89 2.69 5.97
N HIS A 2 -4.12 3.74 6.26
CA HIS A 2 -4.60 4.94 6.95
C HIS A 2 -5.75 5.64 6.19
N GLU A 3 -5.66 5.69 4.87
CA GLU A 3 -6.69 6.29 4.01
C GLU A 3 -8.00 5.49 4.05
N LEU A 4 -7.90 4.15 4.00
CA LEU A 4 -9.06 3.28 4.18
C LEU A 4 -9.65 3.46 5.59
N ALA A 5 -8.81 3.65 6.61
CA ALA A 5 -9.27 3.88 7.96
C ALA A 5 -9.99 5.23 8.10
N GLN A 6 -9.50 6.29 7.45
CA GLN A 6 -10.19 7.59 7.35
C GLN A 6 -11.59 7.40 6.73
N LEU A 7 -11.64 6.79 5.54
CA LEU A 7 -12.90 6.57 4.82
C LEU A 7 -13.93 5.73 5.60
N GLN A 8 -13.47 4.85 6.48
CA GLN A 8 -14.33 3.98 7.30
C GLN A 8 -14.57 4.51 8.72
N ASN A 9 -14.03 5.68 9.07
CA ASN A 9 -13.99 6.18 10.45
C ASN A 9 -13.46 5.11 11.44
N HIS A 10 -12.46 4.36 11.01
CA HIS A 10 -11.84 3.29 11.77
C HIS A 10 -10.63 3.85 12.55
N GLU A 11 -10.61 3.64 13.85
CA GLU A 11 -9.53 4.09 14.72
C GLU A 11 -8.21 3.35 14.44
N ILE A 12 -7.16 4.09 14.10
CA ILE A 12 -5.82 3.52 13.87
C ILE A 12 -4.74 4.30 14.62
N THR A 13 -3.87 3.54 15.30
CA THR A 13 -2.72 4.12 16.01
C THR A 13 -1.40 3.90 15.30
N LYS A 14 -0.54 4.92 15.29
CA LYS A 14 0.87 4.80 14.88
C LYS A 14 1.73 5.59 15.87
N GLY A 15 2.72 4.93 16.47
CA GLY A 15 3.59 5.56 17.47
C GLY A 15 2.84 6.10 18.70
N GLY A 16 1.72 5.47 19.09
CA GLY A 16 0.90 5.89 20.22
C GLY A 16 -0.07 7.05 19.95
N ARG A 17 -0.20 7.48 18.69
CA ARG A 17 -1.09 8.57 18.27
C ARG A 17 -2.25 8.05 17.43
N MET A 18 -3.44 8.64 17.62
CA MET A 18 -4.61 8.44 16.76
C MET A 18 -4.44 9.27 15.49
N VAL A 19 -4.06 8.62 14.41
CA VAL A 19 -3.59 9.31 13.20
C VAL A 19 -4.71 9.93 12.38
N THR A 20 -5.93 9.37 12.42
CA THR A 20 -7.13 9.93 11.79
C THR A 20 -7.53 11.23 12.49
N ASP A 21 -7.61 11.21 13.82
CA ASP A 21 -7.91 12.41 14.63
C ASP A 21 -6.87 13.51 14.44
N ASP A 22 -5.59 13.13 14.37
CA ASP A 22 -4.50 14.08 14.13
C ASP A 22 -4.56 14.68 12.72
N PHE A 23 -5.00 13.90 11.72
CA PHE A 23 -5.20 14.37 10.37
C PHE A 23 -6.35 15.37 10.29
N GLU A 24 -7.52 15.03 10.84
CA GLU A 24 -8.69 15.92 10.90
C GLU A 24 -8.39 17.22 11.65
N ARG A 25 -7.68 17.12 12.79
CA ARG A 25 -7.23 18.31 13.53
C ARG A 25 -6.29 19.17 12.69
N GLY A 26 -5.37 18.55 11.96
CA GLY A 26 -4.47 19.27 11.05
C GLY A 26 -5.21 19.99 9.92
N VAL A 27 -6.25 19.37 9.35
CA VAL A 27 -7.12 20.01 8.35
C VAL A 27 -7.83 21.22 8.94
N ALA A 28 -8.42 21.08 10.13
CA ALA A 28 -9.08 22.19 10.82
C ALA A 28 -8.13 23.35 11.15
N GLU A 29 -6.91 23.04 11.62
CA GLU A 29 -5.87 24.03 11.94
C GLU A 29 -5.42 24.81 10.70
N VAL A 30 -5.31 24.17 9.53
CA VAL A 30 -4.91 24.81 8.28
C VAL A 30 -6.02 25.71 7.73
N LEU A 31 -7.26 25.23 7.72
CA LEU A 31 -8.37 25.92 7.07
C LEU A 31 -8.87 27.14 7.86
N ASN A 32 -8.77 27.13 9.20
CA ASN A 32 -9.24 28.23 10.08
C ASN A 32 -10.66 28.75 9.73
N SER A 33 -11.52 27.90 9.15
CA SER A 33 -12.84 28.26 8.63
C SER A 33 -13.91 27.27 9.06
N ASN A 34 -15.17 27.57 8.76
CA ASN A 34 -16.32 26.69 9.03
C ASN A 34 -16.49 25.59 7.96
N ASP A 35 -15.60 25.51 6.97
CA ASP A 35 -15.75 24.63 5.79
C ASP A 35 -15.03 23.28 5.97
N VAL A 36 -14.60 22.96 7.20
CA VAL A 36 -13.84 21.73 7.52
C VAL A 36 -14.60 20.48 7.07
N ASP A 37 -15.91 20.42 7.33
CA ASP A 37 -16.73 19.26 6.98
C ASP A 37 -16.80 19.05 5.46
N GLU A 38 -16.96 20.13 4.68
CA GLU A 38 -16.99 20.05 3.21
C GLU A 38 -15.63 19.58 2.65
N VAL A 39 -14.53 20.05 3.24
CA VAL A 39 -13.19 19.63 2.83
C VAL A 39 -12.92 18.18 3.20
N LEU A 40 -13.36 17.71 4.38
CA LEU A 40 -13.21 16.30 4.77
C LEU A 40 -14.01 15.38 3.84
N ILE A 41 -15.23 15.75 3.46
CA ILE A 41 -16.01 15.01 2.46
C ILE A 41 -15.27 14.95 1.11
N ALA A 42 -14.70 16.07 0.66
CA ALA A 42 -13.94 16.11 -0.59
C ALA A 42 -12.65 15.27 -0.51
N ILE A 43 -12.00 15.20 0.65
CA ILE A 43 -10.85 14.33 0.90
C ILE A 43 -11.26 12.86 0.86
N ASP A 44 -12.40 12.49 1.46
CA ASP A 44 -12.91 11.13 1.43
C ASP A 44 -13.27 10.67 0.01
N ASP A 45 -13.92 11.54 -0.78
CA ASP A 45 -14.19 11.30 -2.19
C ASP A 45 -12.88 11.11 -2.99
N PHE A 46 -11.85 11.90 -2.67
CA PHE A 46 -10.53 11.76 -3.30
C PHE A 46 -9.85 10.44 -2.91
N ILE A 47 -9.89 10.06 -1.63
CA ILE A 47 -9.38 8.78 -1.15
C ILE A 47 -10.10 7.61 -1.83
N ALA A 48 -11.43 7.66 -1.94
CA ALA A 48 -12.23 6.62 -2.58
C ALA A 48 -11.90 6.46 -4.07
N SER A 49 -11.32 7.48 -4.70
CA SER A 49 -10.86 7.43 -6.09
C SER A 49 -9.49 6.75 -6.29
N TYR A 50 -8.77 6.43 -5.21
CA TYR A 50 -7.42 5.88 -5.32
C TYR A 50 -7.40 4.48 -5.95
N PRO A 51 -6.45 4.21 -6.87
CA PRO A 51 -6.23 2.86 -7.33
C PRO A 51 -5.71 1.99 -6.17
N LEU A 52 -6.27 0.79 -6.02
CA LEU A 52 -5.82 -0.17 -5.00
C LEU A 52 -4.42 -0.71 -5.27
N ALA A 53 -4.10 -0.89 -6.55
CA ALA A 53 -2.84 -1.41 -7.03
C ALA A 53 -2.53 -0.89 -8.43
N ALA A 54 -1.26 -1.02 -8.82
CA ALA A 54 -0.80 -0.78 -10.17
C ALA A 54 0.03 -1.97 -10.67
N ARG A 55 -0.04 -2.24 -11.96
CA ARG A 55 0.80 -3.24 -12.63
C ARG A 55 1.50 -2.61 -13.81
N THR A 56 2.78 -2.92 -13.97
CA THR A 56 3.56 -2.49 -15.14
C THR A 56 3.61 -3.59 -16.20
N PRO A 57 3.77 -3.25 -17.50
CA PRO A 57 3.87 -4.23 -18.58
C PRO A 57 5.03 -5.22 -18.46
N ASN A 58 6.08 -4.87 -17.71
CA ASN A 58 7.22 -5.75 -17.42
C ASN A 58 7.03 -6.65 -16.18
N GLY A 59 5.79 -6.82 -15.72
CA GLY A 59 5.45 -7.81 -14.70
C GLY A 59 5.81 -7.42 -13.26
N ILE A 60 5.67 -6.13 -12.90
CA ILE A 60 5.83 -5.68 -11.52
C ILE A 60 4.49 -5.20 -10.99
N PHE A 61 4.11 -5.69 -9.81
CA PHE A 61 2.91 -5.29 -9.10
C PHE A 61 3.24 -4.35 -7.95
N PHE A 62 2.47 -3.28 -7.81
CA PHE A 62 2.60 -2.28 -6.77
C PHE A 62 1.29 -2.19 -6.01
N SER A 63 1.36 -2.30 -4.69
CA SER A 63 0.21 -2.11 -3.80
C SER A 63 0.70 -1.70 -2.42
N HIS A 64 -0.19 -1.20 -1.57
CA HIS A 64 0.21 -0.86 -0.21
C HIS A 64 0.64 -2.11 0.58
N SER A 65 -0.11 -3.20 0.44
CA SER A 65 0.24 -4.52 0.96
C SER A 65 -0.31 -5.65 0.05
N LEU A 66 -0.26 -6.89 0.52
CA LEU A 66 -0.89 -8.06 -0.07
C LEU A 66 -1.68 -8.80 1.02
N PRO A 67 -2.64 -9.67 0.65
CA PRO A 67 -3.47 -10.40 1.60
C PRO A 67 -2.65 -11.22 2.60
N ASN A 68 -3.20 -11.40 3.80
CA ASN A 68 -2.62 -12.32 4.76
C ASN A 68 -2.80 -13.77 4.28
N VAL A 69 -1.81 -14.63 4.52
CA VAL A 69 -1.89 -16.06 4.20
C VAL A 69 -3.12 -16.75 4.81
N SER A 70 -3.61 -16.28 5.97
CA SER A 70 -4.81 -16.83 6.60
C SER A 70 -6.11 -16.59 5.80
N HIS A 71 -6.13 -15.63 4.88
CA HIS A 71 -7.29 -15.31 4.03
C HIS A 71 -7.10 -15.77 2.58
N MET A 72 -6.03 -16.52 2.29
CA MET A 72 -5.64 -16.85 0.92
C MET A 72 -6.70 -17.70 0.20
N ASP A 73 -7.42 -18.57 0.90
CA ASP A 73 -8.43 -19.44 0.29
C ASP A 73 -9.68 -18.67 -0.13
N GLU A 74 -10.02 -17.60 0.58
CA GLU A 74 -11.20 -16.76 0.35
C GLU A 74 -10.91 -15.56 -0.55
N PHE A 75 -9.64 -15.20 -0.69
CA PHE A 75 -9.23 -14.04 -1.49
C PHE A 75 -9.41 -14.30 -2.99
N ASP A 76 -10.22 -13.46 -3.64
CA ASP A 76 -10.39 -13.42 -5.09
C ASP A 76 -9.51 -12.31 -5.70
N PRO A 77 -8.43 -12.65 -6.44
CA PRO A 77 -7.58 -11.65 -7.09
C PRO A 77 -8.32 -10.80 -8.13
N SER A 78 -9.45 -11.24 -8.66
CA SER A 78 -10.18 -10.46 -9.68
C SER A 78 -10.72 -9.12 -9.16
N LEU A 79 -10.79 -8.94 -7.84
CA LEU A 79 -11.27 -7.71 -7.19
C LEU A 79 -10.58 -6.42 -7.68
N VAL A 80 -9.31 -6.51 -8.12
CA VAL A 80 -8.54 -5.35 -8.57
C VAL A 80 -9.03 -4.80 -9.92
N HIS A 81 -9.98 -5.48 -10.56
CA HIS A 81 -10.57 -5.09 -11.84
C HIS A 81 -11.97 -4.48 -11.71
N GLU A 82 -12.57 -4.52 -10.53
CA GLU A 82 -13.92 -4.03 -10.28
C GLU A 82 -13.92 -2.90 -9.24
N PRO A 83 -14.90 -1.99 -9.25
CA PRO A 83 -15.09 -1.03 -8.16
C PRO A 83 -15.35 -1.76 -6.84
N ALA A 84 -14.72 -1.31 -5.76
CA ALA A 84 -14.93 -1.85 -4.43
C ALA A 84 -16.33 -1.50 -3.90
N ASP A 85 -17.00 -2.46 -3.28
CA ASP A 85 -18.22 -2.21 -2.51
C ASP A 85 -17.92 -1.96 -1.01
N SER A 86 -18.94 -1.66 -0.22
CA SER A 86 -18.77 -1.40 1.22
C SER A 86 -18.25 -2.60 2.02
N LEU A 87 -18.55 -3.83 1.61
CA LEU A 87 -18.08 -5.03 2.29
C LEU A 87 -16.60 -5.28 1.99
N ASP A 88 -16.15 -4.96 0.78
CA ASP A 88 -14.73 -5.06 0.41
C ASP A 88 -13.84 -4.15 1.29
N LEU A 89 -14.35 -2.97 1.60
CA LEU A 89 -13.67 -1.95 2.42
C LEU A 89 -13.68 -2.27 3.92
N SER A 90 -14.65 -3.07 4.38
CA SER A 90 -14.83 -3.41 5.80
C SER A 90 -13.71 -4.30 6.34
N GLU A 91 -13.58 -4.37 7.66
CA GLU A 91 -12.55 -5.21 8.30
C GLU A 91 -12.67 -6.68 7.87
N GLY A 92 -11.56 -7.25 7.38
CA GLY A 92 -11.53 -8.60 6.82
C GLY A 92 -11.90 -8.67 5.33
N GLY A 93 -12.54 -7.63 4.78
CA GLY A 93 -12.89 -7.51 3.37
C GLY A 93 -11.70 -7.55 2.41
N MET A 94 -11.96 -7.75 1.12
CA MET A 94 -10.92 -7.98 0.13
C MET A 94 -9.98 -6.79 -0.09
N VAL A 95 -10.52 -5.57 -0.16
CA VAL A 95 -9.72 -4.34 -0.24
C VAL A 95 -8.96 -4.10 1.06
N TYR A 96 -9.62 -4.38 2.19
CA TYR A 96 -8.97 -4.33 3.50
C TYR A 96 -7.72 -5.22 3.54
N GLN A 97 -7.80 -6.47 3.05
CA GLN A 97 -6.65 -7.37 2.98
C GLN A 97 -5.50 -6.82 2.13
N MET A 98 -5.79 -6.12 1.04
CA MET A 98 -4.78 -5.52 0.15
C MET A 98 -4.02 -4.35 0.77
N VAL A 99 -4.53 -3.74 1.85
CA VAL A 99 -3.84 -2.66 2.56
C VAL A 99 -3.37 -3.04 3.96
N TRP A 100 -3.90 -4.11 4.57
CA TRP A 100 -3.55 -4.52 5.93
C TRP A 100 -2.80 -5.83 6.03
N GLY A 101 -2.87 -6.68 5.00
CA GLY A 101 -2.35 -8.03 5.09
C GLY A 101 -0.85 -8.08 5.39
N ARG A 102 -0.44 -9.13 6.11
CA ARG A 102 0.95 -9.39 6.53
C ARG A 102 1.17 -10.90 6.50
N ARG A 103 2.37 -11.35 6.89
CA ARG A 103 2.73 -12.79 6.95
C ARG A 103 2.57 -13.49 5.60
N HIS A 104 3.18 -12.90 4.57
CA HIS A 104 3.20 -13.46 3.23
C HIS A 104 4.08 -14.72 3.17
N THR A 105 3.79 -15.63 2.23
CA THR A 105 4.54 -16.88 2.03
C THR A 105 4.90 -17.04 0.54
N PRO A 106 5.89 -17.89 0.20
CA PRO A 106 6.22 -18.17 -1.20
C PRO A 106 5.02 -18.66 -2.03
N ALA A 107 4.19 -19.54 -1.46
CA ALA A 107 2.99 -20.06 -2.12
C ALA A 107 1.95 -18.96 -2.38
N LEU A 108 1.78 -18.03 -1.44
CA LEU A 108 0.91 -16.87 -1.64
C LEU A 108 1.40 -15.98 -2.78
N LEU A 109 2.70 -15.66 -2.80
CA LEU A 109 3.28 -14.84 -3.86
C LEU A 109 3.25 -15.54 -5.23
N GLU A 110 3.37 -16.86 -5.27
CA GLU A 110 3.22 -17.63 -6.50
C GLU A 110 1.80 -17.54 -7.05
N ARG A 111 0.77 -17.81 -6.22
CA ARG A 111 -0.63 -17.76 -6.65
C ARG A 111 -1.02 -16.38 -7.14
N LEU A 112 -0.67 -15.34 -6.38
CA LEU A 112 -0.94 -13.96 -6.79
C LEU A 112 -0.13 -13.57 -8.02
N GLY A 113 1.10 -14.08 -8.16
CA GLY A 113 1.95 -13.84 -9.34
C GLY A 113 1.31 -14.37 -10.62
N HIS A 114 0.73 -15.57 -10.54
CA HIS A 114 -0.06 -16.13 -11.64
C HIS A 114 -1.35 -15.36 -11.90
N ALA A 115 -2.08 -15.00 -10.85
CA ALA A 115 -3.37 -14.31 -11.00
C ALA A 115 -3.24 -12.91 -11.59
N PHE A 116 -2.22 -12.15 -11.18
CA PHE A 116 -1.97 -10.79 -11.68
C PHE A 116 -1.04 -10.73 -12.88
N ASP A 117 -0.50 -11.87 -13.32
CA ASP A 117 0.50 -11.97 -14.39
C ASP A 117 1.70 -11.05 -14.11
N VAL A 118 2.37 -11.33 -12.99
CA VAL A 118 3.53 -10.57 -12.47
C VAL A 118 4.62 -11.48 -11.89
N GLN A 119 5.85 -10.99 -11.92
CA GLN A 119 7.02 -11.66 -11.39
C GLN A 119 7.37 -11.15 -9.99
N HIS A 120 7.29 -9.83 -9.80
CA HIS A 120 7.75 -9.14 -8.60
C HIS A 120 6.65 -8.32 -7.95
N PHE A 121 6.68 -8.25 -6.62
CA PHE A 121 5.78 -7.44 -5.80
C PHE A 121 6.56 -6.35 -5.08
N ILE A 122 6.10 -5.12 -5.20
CA ILE A 122 6.63 -3.97 -4.46
C ILE A 122 5.51 -3.48 -3.54
N THR A 123 5.75 -3.57 -2.23
CA THR A 123 4.77 -3.13 -1.24
C THR A 123 5.35 -2.16 -0.24
N GLY A 124 4.50 -1.59 0.62
CA GLY A 124 4.91 -0.83 1.79
C GLY A 124 4.36 -1.47 3.06
N HIS A 125 3.66 -0.67 3.86
CA HIS A 125 2.91 -1.06 5.06
C HIS A 125 3.72 -1.53 6.28
N GLN A 126 4.78 -2.32 6.08
CA GLN A 126 5.60 -2.84 7.17
C GLN A 126 6.85 -1.96 7.34
N PRO A 127 7.16 -1.50 8.58
CA PRO A 127 8.31 -0.65 8.82
C PRO A 127 9.61 -1.39 8.49
N GLN A 128 10.54 -0.70 7.83
CA GLN A 128 11.85 -1.24 7.47
C GLN A 128 12.94 -0.31 7.97
N GLU A 129 13.68 -0.72 9.01
CA GLU A 129 14.67 0.13 9.69
C GLU A 129 15.71 0.73 8.73
N PHE A 130 16.11 -0.04 7.71
CA PHE A 130 17.08 0.35 6.68
C PHE A 130 16.42 0.68 5.33
N GLY A 131 15.14 1.04 5.36
CA GLY A 131 14.39 1.52 4.21
C GLY A 131 13.75 0.42 3.35
N TYR A 132 14.30 -0.79 3.30
CA TYR A 132 13.64 -1.88 2.59
C TYR A 132 14.00 -3.26 3.11
N GLU A 133 13.22 -4.25 2.67
CA GLU A 133 13.49 -5.67 2.90
C GLU A 133 13.07 -6.51 1.70
N VAL A 134 13.87 -7.54 1.38
CA VAL A 134 13.55 -8.51 0.34
C VAL A 134 13.00 -9.78 0.99
N ARG A 135 11.93 -10.32 0.40
CA ARG A 135 11.28 -11.54 0.83
C ARG A 135 11.11 -12.51 -0.34
N PHE A 136 11.52 -13.75 -0.10
CA PHE A 136 11.29 -14.90 -1.00
C PHE A 136 11.72 -14.66 -2.45
N ASP A 137 12.74 -13.83 -2.67
CA ASP A 137 13.29 -13.45 -3.98
C ASP A 137 12.25 -12.92 -5.00
N ARG A 138 11.10 -12.43 -4.50
CA ARG A 138 9.98 -11.97 -5.33
C ARG A 138 9.29 -10.73 -4.81
N MET A 139 9.52 -10.35 -3.56
CA MET A 139 8.84 -9.24 -2.92
C MET A 139 9.84 -8.28 -2.29
N ILE A 140 9.64 -6.98 -2.52
CA ILE A 140 10.37 -5.90 -1.85
C ILE A 140 9.36 -5.11 -1.04
N ILE A 141 9.61 -4.99 0.26
CA ILE A 141 8.89 -4.06 1.13
C ILE A 141 9.72 -2.78 1.22
N LEU A 142 9.15 -1.64 0.84
CA LEU A 142 9.78 -0.32 0.92
C LEU A 142 9.21 0.48 2.09
N ALA A 143 10.07 1.23 2.76
CA ALA A 143 9.73 2.25 3.74
C ALA A 143 10.36 3.59 3.29
N SER A 144 9.57 4.65 3.38
CA SER A 144 9.93 5.98 2.87
C SER A 144 9.68 7.10 3.87
N ASP A 145 9.19 6.77 5.07
CA ASP A 145 8.66 7.71 6.07
C ASP A 145 9.65 8.04 7.20
N HIS A 146 10.95 7.79 7.02
CA HIS A 146 12.00 8.04 8.01
C HIS A 146 13.35 8.39 7.36
N ASN A 147 14.37 8.67 8.18
CA ASN A 147 15.69 9.14 7.73
C ASN A 147 16.48 8.15 6.87
N HIS A 148 16.12 6.86 6.89
CA HIS A 148 16.67 5.84 5.98
C HIS A 148 15.71 5.48 4.85
N GLY A 149 14.66 6.30 4.65
CA GLY A 149 13.64 6.05 3.64
C GLY A 149 14.24 5.98 2.23
N VAL A 150 13.69 5.08 1.43
CA VAL A 150 14.13 4.82 0.06
C VAL A 150 12.99 4.90 -0.95
N PHE A 151 13.36 4.98 -2.23
CA PHE A 151 12.46 4.81 -3.37
C PHE A 151 13.10 3.92 -4.43
N LEU A 152 12.27 3.38 -5.33
CA LEU A 152 12.69 2.45 -6.39
C LEU A 152 12.33 2.99 -7.78
N PRO A 153 13.31 3.50 -8.55
CA PRO A 153 13.11 3.87 -9.95
C PRO A 153 12.99 2.64 -10.86
N VAL A 154 11.85 2.48 -11.50
CA VAL A 154 11.58 1.38 -12.45
C VAL A 154 11.48 1.93 -13.88
N ASP A 155 12.24 1.35 -14.81
CA ASP A 155 12.03 1.55 -16.24
C ASP A 155 11.14 0.42 -16.76
N CYS A 156 9.87 0.73 -17.00
CA CYS A 156 8.84 -0.25 -17.40
C CYS A 156 9.11 -0.94 -18.75
N ARG A 157 10.15 -0.53 -19.49
CA ARG A 157 10.56 -1.15 -20.76
C ARG A 157 11.57 -2.28 -20.58
N LYS A 158 12.10 -2.47 -19.36
CA LYS A 158 13.13 -3.47 -19.04
C LYS A 158 12.56 -4.58 -18.19
N HIS A 159 13.11 -5.78 -18.33
CA HIS A 159 12.87 -6.87 -17.38
C HIS A 159 13.94 -6.83 -16.31
N TYR A 160 13.58 -7.29 -15.11
CA TYR A 160 14.43 -7.23 -13.93
C TYR A 160 14.41 -8.56 -13.19
N THR A 161 15.54 -8.97 -12.64
CA THR A 161 15.54 -9.87 -11.48
C THR A 161 15.28 -9.09 -10.19
N ILE A 162 15.07 -9.79 -9.08
CA ILE A 162 14.91 -9.12 -7.78
C ILE A 162 16.20 -8.36 -7.40
N GLU A 163 17.37 -8.92 -7.73
CA GLU A 163 18.67 -8.28 -7.49
C GLU A 163 18.83 -7.02 -8.33
N ASP A 164 18.40 -7.03 -9.60
CA ASP A 164 18.41 -5.84 -10.43
C ASP A 164 17.56 -4.71 -9.83
N LEU A 165 16.37 -5.05 -9.28
CA LEU A 165 15.51 -4.08 -8.61
C LEU A 165 16.17 -3.53 -7.35
N VAL A 166 16.76 -4.39 -6.51
CA VAL A 166 17.46 -4.00 -5.28
C VAL A 166 18.61 -3.03 -5.58
N GLN A 167 19.42 -3.29 -6.61
CA GLN A 167 20.52 -2.40 -7.01
C GLN A 167 20.06 -1.00 -7.44
N ARG A 168 18.78 -0.84 -7.78
CA ARG A 168 18.19 0.41 -8.21
C ARG A 168 17.57 1.22 -7.07
N ILE A 169 17.38 0.62 -5.89
CA ILE A 169 16.85 1.32 -4.72
C ILE A 169 17.77 2.50 -4.37
N ARG A 170 17.18 3.67 -4.11
CA ARG A 170 17.88 4.91 -3.78
C ARG A 170 17.39 5.48 -2.44
N PRO A 171 18.30 5.90 -1.55
CA PRO A 171 17.90 6.65 -0.37
C PRO A 171 17.43 8.05 -0.75
N PHE A 172 16.38 8.55 -0.10
CA PHE A 172 15.94 9.94 -0.28
C PHE A 172 17.01 10.94 0.14
N ALA A 173 17.71 10.69 1.25
CA ALA A 173 18.79 11.53 1.74
C ALA A 173 20.00 11.64 0.77
N GLY A 174 20.08 10.78 -0.24
CA GLY A 174 21.12 10.81 -1.26
C GLY A 174 20.76 11.54 -2.55
N VAL A 175 19.54 12.08 -2.67
CA VAL A 175 19.11 12.89 -3.82
C VAL A 175 19.40 14.35 -3.53
N ILE A 176 20.43 14.91 -4.18
CA ILE A 176 20.82 16.33 -4.14
C ILE A 176 20.25 17.04 -5.37
#